data_AF-A0A502F4I9-F1
#
_entry.id   AF-A0A502F4I9-F1
#
_cell.length_a   1.000
_cell.length_b   1.000
_cell.length_c   1.000
_cell.angle_alpha   90.00
_cell.angle_beta   90.00
_cell.angle_gamma   90.00
#
_symmetry.space_group_name_H-M   'P 1'
#
loop_
_entity.id
_entity.type
_entity.pdbx_description
1 polymer ?
#
loop_
_entity_poly.entity_id
_entity_poly.type
_entity_poly.pdbx_seq_one_letter_code
_entity_poly.pdbx_strand_id
1 'polypeptide(L)'
;MTRMSLDDAQRVSLMLVLQQIPLAWKHDEGALRRFVEAALWIGRTGAPWRDLPKALGLWSSVYHRWRRWCLRGWWELAFEALRPALPADGMVLLDSTTCKGDRTASGAVGSTPSAEGLGRSRGGLCSKLHACADGAGQVLRLIASPGHHADLRYADALASGIPACDAALDRGYVSAALRAAFAAEGCTIHTPPKRIMVDPPAWNAKLYARRHHVENLLSSLKDWAVPPSDATRPVVAGWASPILPPRSSTYASRSPVTHPSNENPSGGR
;
A
#
# COMPACT_ATOMS: atom_id res chain seq x y z
N MET A 1 11.78 -16.39 11.30
CA MET A 1 11.56 -16.20 9.84
C MET A 1 12.30 -14.95 9.39
N THR A 2 12.94 -14.95 8.23
CA THR A 2 13.61 -13.76 7.68
C THR A 2 12.60 -12.81 7.05
N ARG A 3 12.72 -11.50 7.33
CA ARG A 3 11.89 -10.38 6.81
C ARG A 3 11.98 -10.17 5.28
N MET A 4 12.51 -11.14 4.53
CA MET A 4 13.05 -10.97 3.18
C MET A 4 12.25 -11.74 2.11
N SER A 5 11.68 -12.89 2.47
CA SER A 5 10.93 -13.80 1.57
C SER A 5 9.43 -13.73 1.82
N LEU A 6 8.61 -13.99 0.80
CA LEU A 6 7.18 -14.27 0.98
C LEU A 6 6.99 -15.69 1.53
N ASP A 7 6.09 -15.86 2.49
CA ASP A 7 5.63 -17.20 2.89
C ASP A 7 4.83 -17.87 1.75
N ASP A 8 4.48 -19.15 1.95
CA ASP A 8 3.84 -19.95 0.91
C ASP A 8 2.40 -19.49 0.59
N ALA A 9 1.65 -18.96 1.58
CA ALA A 9 0.30 -18.47 1.37
C ALA A 9 0.31 -17.11 0.65
N GLN A 10 1.12 -16.16 1.12
CA GLN A 10 1.37 -14.88 0.44
C GLN A 10 1.80 -15.08 -1.01
N ARG A 11 2.67 -16.08 -1.25
CA ARG A 11 3.15 -16.41 -2.60
C ARG A 11 2.04 -16.97 -3.49
N VAL A 12 1.20 -17.87 -2.98
CA VAL A 12 0.07 -18.41 -3.77
C VAL A 12 -0.92 -17.29 -4.14
N SER A 13 -1.36 -16.47 -3.18
CA SER A 13 -2.26 -15.35 -3.47
C SER A 13 -1.68 -14.37 -4.50
N LEU A 14 -0.40 -14.02 -4.35
CA LEU A 14 0.31 -13.18 -5.32
C LEU A 14 0.41 -13.84 -6.71
N MET A 15 0.74 -15.14 -6.80
CA MET A 15 0.84 -15.81 -8.11
C MET A 15 -0.52 -15.90 -8.81
N LEU A 16 -1.61 -16.18 -8.08
CA LEU A 16 -2.98 -16.19 -8.62
C LEU A 16 -3.37 -14.82 -9.19
N VAL A 17 -3.09 -13.73 -8.47
CA VAL A 17 -3.31 -12.36 -8.95
C VAL A 17 -2.46 -12.05 -10.18
N LEU A 18 -1.17 -12.40 -10.17
CA LEU A 18 -0.27 -12.09 -11.28
C LEU A 18 -0.55 -12.91 -12.55
N GLN A 19 -1.12 -14.11 -12.43
CA GLN A 19 -1.63 -14.90 -13.57
C GLN A 19 -2.78 -14.20 -14.30
N GLN A 20 -3.59 -13.39 -13.59
CA GLN A 20 -4.71 -12.65 -14.18
C GLN A 20 -4.28 -11.38 -14.92
N ILE A 21 -3.04 -10.89 -14.73
CA ILE A 21 -2.54 -9.67 -15.38
C ILE A 21 -1.85 -10.03 -16.72
N PRO A 22 -2.42 -9.69 -17.89
CA PRO A 22 -1.86 -10.07 -19.18
C PRO A 22 -0.45 -9.53 -19.39
N LEU A 23 0.46 -10.39 -19.89
CA LEU A 23 1.88 -10.10 -20.15
C LEU A 23 2.76 -9.82 -18.92
N ALA A 24 2.21 -9.76 -17.70
CA ALA A 24 3.01 -9.67 -16.46
C ALA A 24 3.59 -11.04 -16.07
N TRP A 25 2.74 -12.06 -16.13
CA TRP A 25 3.09 -13.46 -15.99
C TRP A 25 3.95 -13.96 -17.16
N LYS A 26 4.71 -15.03 -16.89
CA LYS A 26 5.44 -15.84 -17.88
C LYS A 26 5.30 -17.30 -17.48
N HIS A 27 5.36 -18.21 -18.45
CA HIS A 27 5.28 -19.66 -18.26
C HIS A 27 6.38 -20.28 -17.36
N ASP A 28 7.36 -19.50 -16.88
CA ASP A 28 8.27 -19.86 -15.78
C ASP A 28 7.84 -19.12 -14.50
N GLU A 29 7.04 -19.80 -13.68
CA GLU A 29 6.63 -19.32 -12.35
C GLU A 29 7.84 -19.08 -11.43
N GLY A 30 8.90 -19.89 -11.55
CA GLY A 30 10.13 -19.72 -10.77
C GLY A 30 10.85 -18.40 -11.08
N ALA A 31 10.93 -18.01 -12.36
CA ALA A 31 11.48 -16.70 -12.75
C ALA A 31 10.53 -15.52 -12.46
N LEU A 32 9.21 -15.75 -12.39
CA LEU A 32 8.28 -14.75 -11.86
C LEU A 32 8.49 -14.55 -10.36
N ARG A 33 8.49 -15.64 -9.59
CA ARG A 33 8.74 -15.66 -8.14
C ARG A 33 10.06 -14.97 -7.79
N ARG A 34 11.19 -15.41 -8.36
CA ARG A 34 12.53 -14.82 -8.11
C ARG A 34 12.54 -13.31 -8.38
N PHE A 35 11.85 -12.86 -9.45
CA PHE A 35 11.75 -11.44 -9.77
C PHE A 35 10.94 -10.65 -8.72
N VAL A 36 9.80 -11.16 -8.23
CA VAL A 36 9.03 -10.42 -7.21
C VAL A 36 9.73 -10.48 -5.84
N GLU A 37 10.37 -11.60 -5.49
CA GLU A 37 11.25 -11.67 -4.32
C GLU A 37 12.41 -10.66 -4.43
N ALA A 38 13.00 -10.46 -5.62
CA ALA A 38 14.01 -9.43 -5.87
C ALA A 38 13.47 -7.99 -5.72
N ALA A 39 12.30 -7.69 -6.27
CA ALA A 39 11.67 -6.39 -6.16
C ALA A 39 11.27 -6.06 -4.70
N LEU A 40 10.74 -7.05 -3.98
CA LEU A 40 10.41 -6.92 -2.55
C LEU A 40 11.65 -6.83 -1.67
N TRP A 41 12.77 -7.45 -2.05
CA TRP A 41 14.03 -7.27 -1.35
C TRP A 41 14.48 -5.80 -1.41
N ILE A 42 14.54 -5.22 -2.61
CA ILE A 42 14.87 -3.80 -2.82
C ILE A 42 13.90 -2.88 -2.06
N GLY A 43 12.59 -3.13 -2.18
CA GLY A 43 11.57 -2.32 -1.51
C GLY A 43 11.59 -2.39 0.03
N ARG A 44 12.24 -3.41 0.62
CA ARG A 44 12.39 -3.59 2.07
C ARG A 44 13.74 -3.15 2.62
N THR A 45 14.78 -3.11 1.79
CA THR A 45 16.15 -2.71 2.22
C THR A 45 16.53 -1.29 1.82
N GLY A 46 15.88 -0.72 0.81
CA GLY A 46 16.28 0.56 0.22
C GLY A 46 17.63 0.51 -0.48
N ALA A 47 18.23 -0.68 -0.62
CA ALA A 47 19.57 -0.85 -1.13
C ALA A 47 19.65 -0.40 -2.61
N PRO A 48 20.77 0.21 -3.03
CA PRO A 48 21.02 0.48 -4.44
C PRO A 48 20.79 -0.77 -5.29
N TRP A 49 20.14 -0.62 -6.46
CA TRP A 49 19.83 -1.76 -7.34
C TRP A 49 21.04 -2.65 -7.65
N ARG A 50 22.24 -2.06 -7.77
CA ARG A 50 23.51 -2.76 -8.01
C ARG A 50 23.89 -3.78 -6.92
N ASP A 51 23.37 -3.60 -5.71
CA ASP A 51 23.70 -4.41 -4.53
C ASP A 51 22.69 -5.56 -4.32
N LEU A 52 21.76 -5.76 -5.27
CA LEU A 52 20.84 -6.90 -5.29
C LEU A 52 21.63 -8.23 -5.20
N PRO A 53 21.32 -9.12 -4.24
CA PRO A 53 21.96 -10.43 -4.12
C PRO A 53 21.86 -11.24 -5.41
N LYS A 54 22.99 -11.73 -5.93
CA LYS A 54 23.08 -12.48 -7.20
C LYS A 54 22.11 -13.67 -7.29
N ALA A 55 21.76 -14.28 -6.16
CA ALA A 55 20.77 -15.37 -6.06
C ALA A 55 19.33 -14.96 -6.45
N LEU A 56 19.00 -13.67 -6.34
CA LEU A 56 17.72 -13.09 -6.77
C LEU A 56 17.73 -12.66 -8.25
N GLY A 57 18.89 -12.73 -8.92
CA GLY A 57 19.07 -12.50 -10.35
C GLY A 57 19.99 -11.32 -10.67
N LEU A 58 20.13 -11.02 -11.97
CA LEU A 58 20.91 -9.89 -12.45
C LEU A 58 20.16 -8.57 -12.20
N TRP A 59 20.77 -7.65 -11.46
CA TRP A 59 20.12 -6.40 -11.03
C TRP A 59 19.53 -5.59 -12.18
N SER A 60 20.20 -5.53 -13.33
CA SER A 60 19.74 -4.75 -14.48
C SER A 60 18.49 -5.37 -15.11
N SER A 61 18.40 -6.70 -15.18
CA SER A 61 17.19 -7.41 -15.65
C SER A 61 16.02 -7.22 -14.69
N VAL A 62 16.26 -7.25 -13.38
CA VAL A 62 15.22 -7.00 -12.36
C VAL A 62 14.75 -5.55 -12.43
N TYR A 63 15.65 -4.57 -12.42
CA TYR A 63 15.31 -3.14 -12.50
C TYR A 63 14.49 -2.81 -13.75
N HIS A 64 14.91 -3.27 -14.95
CA HIS A 64 14.17 -3.00 -16.18
C HIS A 64 12.80 -3.71 -16.23
N ARG A 65 12.62 -4.85 -15.55
CA ARG A 65 11.30 -5.49 -15.41
C ARG A 65 10.44 -4.75 -14.39
N TRP A 66 11.00 -4.36 -13.25
CA TRP A 66 10.32 -3.56 -12.22
C TRP A 66 9.82 -2.22 -12.77
N ARG A 67 10.70 -1.44 -13.44
CA ARG A 67 10.31 -0.17 -14.06
C ARG A 67 9.23 -0.34 -15.13
N ARG A 68 9.26 -1.45 -15.89
CA ARG A 68 8.21 -1.79 -16.88
C ARG A 68 6.88 -2.11 -16.21
N TRP A 69 6.88 -2.69 -15.02
CA TRP A 69 5.67 -2.98 -14.24
C TRP A 69 5.04 -1.68 -13.71
N CYS A 70 5.83 -0.77 -13.13
CA CYS A 70 5.35 0.55 -12.70
C CYS A 70 4.74 1.34 -13.87
N LEU A 71 5.45 1.39 -15.02
CA LEU A 71 4.96 2.06 -16.24
C LEU A 71 3.74 1.39 -16.90
N ARG A 72 3.23 0.29 -16.35
CA ARG A 72 2.04 -0.44 -16.84
C ARG A 72 0.92 -0.55 -15.80
N GLY A 73 1.07 0.08 -14.63
CA GLY A 73 0.08 -0.04 -13.54
C GLY A 73 0.01 -1.44 -12.93
N TRP A 74 1.03 -2.29 -13.11
CA TRP A 74 0.96 -3.71 -12.74
C TRP A 74 1.23 -3.97 -11.24
N TRP A 75 1.92 -3.06 -10.56
CA TRP A 75 2.02 -3.13 -9.09
C TRP A 75 0.73 -2.65 -8.43
N GLU A 76 0.08 -1.69 -9.06
CA GLU A 76 -1.18 -1.08 -8.68
C GLU A 76 -2.33 -2.08 -8.85
N LEU A 77 -2.42 -2.77 -10.00
CA LEU A 77 -3.36 -3.90 -10.18
C LEU A 77 -3.12 -5.03 -9.17
N ALA A 78 -1.85 -5.38 -8.91
CA ALA A 78 -1.53 -6.41 -7.92
C ALA A 78 -1.88 -5.97 -6.48
N PHE A 79 -1.73 -4.68 -6.17
CA PHE A 79 -2.15 -4.11 -4.89
C PHE A 79 -3.67 -4.10 -4.72
N GLU A 80 -4.41 -3.60 -5.70
CA GLU A 80 -5.88 -3.50 -5.66
C GLU A 80 -6.55 -4.88 -5.52
N ALA A 81 -5.91 -5.94 -6.02
CA ALA A 81 -6.38 -7.33 -5.90
C ALA A 81 -5.87 -8.08 -4.64
N LEU A 82 -4.92 -7.52 -3.88
CA LEU A 82 -4.36 -8.11 -2.65
C LEU A 82 -4.74 -7.36 -1.35
N ARG A 83 -5.27 -6.14 -1.46
CA ARG A 83 -5.80 -5.40 -0.29
C ARG A 83 -7.10 -6.04 0.25
N PRO A 84 -7.50 -5.74 1.50
CA PRO A 84 -8.84 -6.07 1.97
C PRO A 84 -9.91 -5.40 1.11
N ALA A 85 -10.98 -6.15 0.80
CA ALA A 85 -12.15 -5.62 0.10
C ALA A 85 -13.09 -4.83 1.01
N LEU A 86 -12.99 -5.02 2.33
CA LEU A 86 -13.79 -4.36 3.37
C LEU A 86 -12.88 -3.96 4.54
N PRO A 87 -13.21 -2.89 5.28
CA PRO A 87 -12.46 -2.50 6.48
C PRO A 87 -12.64 -3.50 7.64
N ALA A 88 -11.53 -3.94 8.24
CA ALA A 88 -11.56 -4.61 9.54
C ALA A 88 -12.33 -3.79 10.60
N ASP A 89 -13.08 -4.50 11.45
CA ASP A 89 -13.95 -3.98 12.50
C ASP A 89 -14.99 -2.93 12.05
N GLY A 90 -15.25 -2.78 10.75
CA GLY A 90 -16.10 -1.70 10.24
C GLY A 90 -15.53 -0.31 10.51
N MET A 91 -14.18 -0.17 10.50
CA MET A 91 -13.51 1.09 10.81
C MET A 91 -12.46 1.49 9.75
N VAL A 92 -12.38 2.79 9.44
CA VAL A 92 -11.37 3.38 8.55
C VAL A 92 -10.56 4.50 9.20
N LEU A 93 -9.30 4.60 8.80
CA LEU A 93 -8.28 5.50 9.33
C LEU A 93 -7.64 6.28 8.18
N LEU A 94 -7.70 7.62 8.19
CA LEU A 94 -7.02 8.47 7.21
C LEU A 94 -5.93 9.32 7.86
N ASP A 95 -4.73 9.20 7.32
CA ASP A 95 -3.58 10.04 7.66
C ASP A 95 -2.67 10.23 6.42
N SER A 96 -1.71 11.14 6.50
CA SER A 96 -0.72 11.38 5.44
C SER A 96 0.70 11.40 5.98
N THR A 97 1.67 11.10 5.12
CA THR A 97 3.07 11.29 5.46
C THR A 97 3.84 11.97 4.33
N THR A 98 4.70 12.93 4.68
CA THR A 98 5.52 13.66 3.70
C THR A 98 6.82 12.91 3.42
N CYS A 99 7.13 12.67 2.15
CA CYS A 99 8.38 12.09 1.68
C CYS A 99 9.20 13.18 0.99
N LYS A 100 10.43 13.44 1.45
CA LYS A 100 11.31 14.45 0.83
C LYS A 100 11.75 13.97 -0.56
N GLY A 101 11.80 14.90 -1.52
CA GLY A 101 12.56 14.67 -2.74
C GLY A 101 14.06 14.67 -2.43
N ASP A 102 14.84 13.91 -3.18
CA ASP A 102 16.30 14.05 -3.15
C ASP A 102 16.72 15.45 -3.62
N ARG A 103 17.92 15.90 -3.25
CA ARG A 103 18.52 17.16 -3.72
C ARG A 103 18.63 17.27 -5.26
N THR A 104 18.65 16.16 -5.99
CA THR A 104 18.65 16.10 -7.46
C THR A 104 17.27 15.98 -8.08
N ALA A 105 16.20 15.79 -7.28
CA ALA A 105 14.84 15.83 -7.77
C ALA A 105 14.45 17.28 -8.09
N SER A 106 14.40 17.63 -9.38
CA SER A 106 13.91 18.94 -9.87
C SER A 106 12.49 18.88 -10.45
N GLY A 107 11.97 17.68 -10.71
CA GLY A 107 10.90 17.43 -11.68
C GLY A 107 11.45 17.43 -13.12
N ALA A 108 10.74 16.75 -14.03
CA ALA A 108 11.05 16.78 -15.46
C ALA A 108 10.68 18.12 -16.13
N VAL A 109 11.48 18.55 -17.11
CA VAL A 109 11.24 19.78 -17.88
C VAL A 109 9.92 19.66 -18.65
N GLY A 110 9.06 20.68 -18.54
CA GLY A 110 7.72 20.69 -19.16
C GLY A 110 6.66 19.87 -18.41
N SER A 111 7.02 19.17 -17.33
CA SER A 111 6.06 18.44 -16.50
C SER A 111 5.39 19.35 -15.44
N THR A 112 4.38 18.82 -14.76
CA THR A 112 3.64 19.54 -13.71
C THR A 112 3.85 18.88 -12.34
N PRO A 113 3.69 19.63 -11.22
CA PRO A 113 3.77 19.04 -9.89
C PRO A 113 2.90 17.79 -9.74
N SER A 114 1.66 17.84 -10.21
CA SER A 114 0.71 16.72 -10.15
C SER A 114 1.13 15.49 -10.96
N ALA A 115 1.78 15.67 -12.11
CA ALA A 115 2.28 14.57 -12.93
C ALA A 115 3.51 13.88 -12.31
N GLU A 116 4.41 14.66 -11.69
CA GLU A 116 5.58 14.14 -10.97
C GLU A 116 5.25 13.67 -9.53
N GLY A 117 4.04 13.95 -9.03
CA GLY A 117 3.68 13.77 -7.61
C GLY A 117 4.52 14.62 -6.65
N LEU A 118 5.10 15.73 -7.10
CA LEU A 118 6.23 16.40 -6.44
C LEU A 118 6.04 17.92 -6.39
N GLY A 119 6.18 18.56 -5.22
CA GLY A 119 5.91 19.99 -5.08
C GLY A 119 6.67 20.68 -3.94
N ARG A 120 6.79 22.01 -4.00
CA ARG A 120 7.55 22.81 -3.02
C ARG A 120 6.69 23.16 -1.81
N SER A 121 7.00 22.54 -0.67
CA SER A 121 6.45 22.91 0.64
C SER A 121 7.35 23.93 1.37
N ARG A 122 6.91 24.41 2.54
CA ARG A 122 7.77 25.16 3.49
C ARG A 122 9.06 24.40 3.87
N GLY A 123 9.03 23.07 3.83
CA GLY A 123 10.19 22.21 4.12
C GLY A 123 10.96 21.78 2.87
N GLY A 124 10.90 22.54 1.77
CA GLY A 124 11.53 22.17 0.50
C GLY A 124 10.65 21.25 -0.37
N LEU A 125 11.28 20.65 -1.39
CA LEU A 125 10.58 19.82 -2.37
C LEU A 125 10.23 18.45 -1.79
N CYS A 126 8.97 18.04 -1.94
CA CYS A 126 8.47 16.78 -1.39
C CYS A 126 7.20 16.28 -2.08
N SER A 127 6.93 15.00 -1.86
CA SER A 127 5.65 14.34 -2.11
C SER A 127 4.94 14.12 -0.77
N LYS A 128 3.64 13.89 -0.80
CA LYS A 128 2.88 13.24 0.27
C LYS A 128 2.41 11.88 -0.20
N LEU A 129 2.40 10.91 0.71
CA LEU A 129 1.67 9.67 0.59
C LEU A 129 0.50 9.75 1.55
N HIS A 130 -0.72 9.81 1.00
CA HIS A 130 -1.96 9.74 1.76
C HIS A 130 -2.39 8.28 1.85
N ALA A 131 -2.84 7.85 3.03
CA ALA A 131 -3.33 6.49 3.24
C ALA A 131 -4.76 6.49 3.80
N CYS A 132 -5.58 5.61 3.25
CA CYS A 132 -6.73 5.03 3.93
C CYS A 132 -6.30 3.63 4.39
N ALA A 133 -6.41 3.36 5.68
CA ALA A 133 -6.23 2.04 6.27
C ALA A 133 -7.50 1.61 7.00
N ASP A 134 -7.61 0.32 7.32
CA ASP A 134 -8.69 -0.18 8.16
C ASP A 134 -8.37 -0.11 9.67
N GLY A 135 -9.29 -0.55 10.52
CA GLY A 135 -9.12 -0.62 11.97
C GLY A 135 -7.94 -1.47 12.44
N ALA A 136 -7.38 -2.35 11.61
CA ALA A 136 -6.20 -3.16 11.90
C ALA A 136 -4.89 -2.55 11.34
N GLY A 137 -4.97 -1.44 10.60
CA GLY A 137 -3.83 -0.81 9.93
C GLY A 137 -3.47 -1.43 8.57
N GLN A 138 -4.33 -2.27 7.99
CA GLN A 138 -4.15 -2.78 6.64
C GLN A 138 -4.49 -1.70 5.61
N VAL A 139 -3.71 -1.63 4.53
CA VAL A 139 -3.87 -0.60 3.48
C VAL A 139 -5.15 -0.86 2.69
N LEU A 140 -6.07 0.11 2.66
CA LEU A 140 -7.24 0.11 1.78
C LEU A 140 -7.00 0.96 0.53
N ARG A 141 -6.39 2.13 0.64
CA ARG A 141 -6.04 2.98 -0.51
C ARG A 141 -4.80 3.83 -0.22
N LEU A 142 -3.95 4.00 -1.23
CA LEU A 142 -2.83 4.94 -1.21
C LEU A 142 -3.01 5.95 -2.34
N ILE A 143 -2.73 7.22 -2.05
CA ILE A 143 -2.66 8.28 -3.08
C ILE A 143 -1.38 9.08 -2.86
N ALA A 144 -0.53 9.12 -3.88
CA ALA A 144 0.62 10.02 -3.92
C ALA A 144 0.18 11.42 -4.38
N SER A 145 0.74 12.48 -3.80
CA SER A 145 0.46 13.85 -4.20
C SER A 145 1.67 14.79 -4.08
N PRO A 146 1.65 15.93 -4.80
CA PRO A 146 2.62 17.01 -4.58
C PRO A 146 2.54 17.51 -3.14
N GLY A 147 3.64 17.50 -2.39
CA GLY A 147 3.64 17.74 -0.95
C GLY A 147 3.28 19.15 -0.47
N HIS A 148 2.85 20.03 -1.38
CA HIS A 148 2.25 21.33 -1.11
C HIS A 148 0.71 21.31 -1.11
N HIS A 149 0.07 20.22 -1.56
CA HIS A 149 -1.38 20.05 -1.49
C HIS A 149 -1.86 19.83 -0.04
N ALA A 150 -3.03 20.38 0.28
CA ALA A 150 -3.72 20.15 1.54
C ALA A 150 -4.39 18.76 1.56
N ASP A 151 -4.40 18.10 2.72
CA ASP A 151 -4.76 16.69 2.86
C ASP A 151 -6.25 16.42 2.60
N LEU A 152 -7.11 17.36 3.01
CA LEU A 152 -8.52 17.46 2.65
C LEU A 152 -8.79 17.28 1.14
N ARG A 153 -7.89 17.70 0.23
CA ARG A 153 -8.05 17.52 -1.24
C ARG A 153 -8.20 16.04 -1.64
N TYR A 154 -7.70 15.13 -0.82
CA TYR A 154 -7.68 13.70 -1.09
C TYR A 154 -8.63 12.91 -0.19
N ALA A 155 -9.40 13.56 0.70
CA ALA A 155 -10.30 12.89 1.63
C ALA A 155 -11.34 12.03 0.91
N ASP A 156 -12.10 12.64 -0.02
CA ASP A 156 -13.16 11.96 -0.77
C ASP A 156 -12.59 10.86 -1.67
N ALA A 157 -11.43 11.10 -2.29
CA ALA A 157 -10.74 10.13 -3.15
C ALA A 157 -10.18 8.92 -2.38
N LEU A 158 -9.86 9.09 -1.09
CA LEU A 158 -9.47 8.00 -0.20
C LEU A 158 -10.70 7.22 0.31
N ALA A 159 -11.80 7.91 0.60
CA ALA A 159 -13.03 7.35 1.17
C ALA A 159 -13.97 6.71 0.15
N SER A 160 -13.91 7.12 -1.12
CA SER A 160 -14.86 6.73 -2.17
C SER A 160 -15.00 5.21 -2.31
N GLY A 161 -16.23 4.72 -2.10
CA GLY A 161 -16.60 3.30 -2.20
C GLY A 161 -16.44 2.49 -0.92
N ILE A 162 -16.19 3.13 0.23
CA ILE A 162 -16.14 2.49 1.55
C ILE A 162 -17.59 2.36 2.10
N PRO A 163 -17.97 1.23 2.71
CA PRO A 163 -19.29 1.05 3.31
C PRO A 163 -19.44 1.86 4.62
N ALA A 164 -20.69 2.01 5.10
CA ALA A 164 -21.01 2.63 6.38
C ALA A 164 -20.09 2.12 7.52
N CYS A 165 -19.30 3.02 8.10
CA CYS A 165 -18.20 2.68 9.02
C CYS A 165 -17.87 3.79 10.04
N ASP A 166 -17.19 3.42 11.12
CA ASP A 166 -16.54 4.40 12.01
C ASP A 166 -15.25 4.93 11.37
N ALA A 167 -14.98 6.23 11.53
CA ALA A 167 -13.89 6.90 10.82
C ALA A 167 -13.03 7.76 11.76
N ALA A 168 -11.71 7.52 11.80
CA ALA A 168 -10.75 8.36 12.53
C ALA A 168 -9.74 8.99 11.57
N LEU A 169 -9.92 10.29 11.31
CA LEU A 169 -9.15 11.05 10.33
C LEU A 169 -8.22 12.05 11.03
N ASP A 170 -7.05 12.37 10.48
CA ASP A 170 -6.31 13.57 10.94
C ASP A 170 -7.13 14.86 10.73
N ARG A 171 -6.91 15.84 11.61
CA ARG A 171 -7.61 17.15 11.56
C ARG A 171 -7.38 17.91 10.25
N GLY A 172 -6.30 17.64 9.50
CA GLY A 172 -6.03 18.18 8.17
C GLY A 172 -6.94 17.64 7.07
N TYR A 173 -7.61 16.51 7.29
CA TYR A 173 -8.64 15.98 6.38
C TYR A 173 -10.04 16.54 6.66
N VAL A 174 -10.35 16.99 7.89
CA VAL A 174 -11.74 17.22 8.30
C VAL A 174 -12.28 18.61 7.91
N SER A 175 -13.35 18.60 7.12
CA SER A 175 -14.21 19.76 6.83
C SER A 175 -15.68 19.48 7.20
N ALA A 176 -16.53 20.51 7.20
CA ALA A 176 -17.97 20.34 7.39
C ALA A 176 -18.62 19.57 6.22
N ALA A 177 -18.18 19.84 4.98
CA ALA A 177 -18.64 19.13 3.78
C ALA A 177 -18.26 17.64 3.84
N LEU A 178 -17.03 17.30 4.26
CA LEU A 178 -16.62 15.90 4.42
C LEU A 178 -17.45 15.17 5.49
N ARG A 179 -17.78 15.85 6.60
CA ARG A 179 -18.68 15.28 7.63
C ARG A 179 -20.09 15.04 7.10
N ALA A 180 -20.61 15.91 6.25
CA ALA A 180 -21.91 15.70 5.59
C ALA A 180 -21.85 14.54 4.58
N ALA A 181 -20.78 14.44 3.79
CA ALA A 181 -20.58 13.33 2.84
C ALA A 181 -20.49 11.98 3.54
N PHE A 182 -19.63 11.84 4.56
CA PHE A 182 -19.52 10.63 5.37
C PHE A 182 -20.88 10.28 6.03
N ALA A 183 -21.58 11.25 6.60
CA ALA A 183 -22.89 11.00 7.22
C ALA A 183 -23.94 10.52 6.21
N ALA A 184 -23.90 10.99 4.95
CA ALA A 184 -24.78 10.53 3.88
C ALA A 184 -24.47 9.09 3.43
N GLU A 185 -23.22 8.64 3.55
CA GLU A 185 -22.79 7.24 3.34
C GLU A 185 -22.99 6.36 4.60
N GLY A 186 -23.52 6.92 5.71
CA GLY A 186 -23.74 6.23 6.98
C GLY A 186 -22.50 6.13 7.88
N CYS A 187 -21.43 6.86 7.57
CA CYS A 187 -20.15 6.82 8.26
C CYS A 187 -20.00 7.89 9.36
N THR A 188 -19.36 7.57 10.49
CA THR A 188 -19.23 8.47 11.65
C THR A 188 -17.79 8.93 11.88
N ILE A 189 -17.50 10.24 11.73
CA ILE A 189 -16.15 10.80 11.92
C ILE A 189 -15.87 11.17 13.38
N HIS A 190 -14.98 10.41 14.04
CA HIS A 190 -14.56 10.57 15.43
C HIS A 190 -13.33 11.49 15.63
N THR A 191 -12.97 12.32 14.65
CA THR A 191 -11.87 13.29 14.83
C THR A 191 -12.25 14.40 15.83
N PRO A 192 -11.43 14.68 16.87
CA PRO A 192 -11.73 15.71 17.85
C PRO A 192 -11.80 17.11 17.25
N PRO A 193 -12.79 17.93 17.68
CA PRO A 193 -13.05 19.26 17.14
C PRO A 193 -11.87 20.23 17.34
N LYS A 194 -11.91 21.35 16.61
CA LYS A 194 -11.01 22.49 16.85
C LYS A 194 -11.49 23.22 18.12
N ARG A 195 -10.58 23.74 18.95
CA ARG A 195 -10.92 24.39 20.25
C ARG A 195 -11.91 25.57 20.13
N ILE A 196 -11.95 26.20 18.96
CA ILE A 196 -12.82 27.35 18.62
C ILE A 196 -14.07 26.96 17.81
N MET A 197 -14.39 25.66 17.71
CA MET A 197 -15.55 25.18 16.96
C MET A 197 -16.83 25.40 17.77
N VAL A 198 -17.70 26.26 17.26
CA VAL A 198 -19.10 26.36 17.70
C VAL A 198 -19.82 25.06 17.30
N ASP A 199 -20.70 24.58 18.18
CA ASP A 199 -21.46 23.32 18.06
C ASP A 199 -20.62 22.12 17.56
N PRO A 200 -19.65 21.65 18.37
CA PRO A 200 -18.76 20.58 17.96
C PRO A 200 -19.51 19.23 17.87
N PRO A 201 -19.43 18.50 16.74
CA PRO A 201 -20.09 17.21 16.60
C PRO A 201 -19.51 16.18 17.57
N ALA A 202 -20.37 15.23 17.98
CA ALA A 202 -19.98 14.11 18.81
C ALA A 202 -18.81 13.31 18.19
N TRP A 203 -17.87 12.89 19.03
CA TRP A 203 -16.69 12.13 18.64
C TRP A 203 -16.28 11.19 19.77
N ASN A 204 -15.69 10.03 19.44
CA ASN A 204 -15.32 9.01 20.40
C ASN A 204 -13.79 8.96 20.55
N ALA A 205 -13.29 9.33 21.73
CA ALA A 205 -11.85 9.37 21.99
C ALA A 205 -11.15 8.00 21.90
N LYS A 206 -11.85 6.90 22.22
CA LYS A 206 -11.30 5.54 22.10
C LYS A 206 -11.14 5.12 20.64
N LEU A 207 -12.10 5.48 19.79
CA LEU A 207 -12.00 5.23 18.34
C LEU A 207 -10.94 6.16 17.71
N TYR A 208 -10.90 7.44 18.07
CA TYR A 208 -9.83 8.33 17.60
C TYR A 208 -8.42 7.81 17.94
N ALA A 209 -8.23 7.22 19.13
CA ALA A 209 -6.97 6.63 19.53
C ALA A 209 -6.51 5.45 18.64
N ARG A 210 -7.41 4.80 17.88
CA ARG A 210 -7.05 3.76 16.90
C ARG A 210 -6.26 4.30 15.69
N ARG A 211 -6.20 5.63 15.49
CA ARG A 211 -5.37 6.24 14.42
C ARG A 211 -3.89 5.85 14.48
N HIS A 212 -3.37 5.45 15.65
CA HIS A 212 -2.01 4.92 15.75
C HIS A 212 -1.72 3.72 14.83
N HIS A 213 -2.75 2.96 14.38
CA HIS A 213 -2.54 1.90 13.39
C HIS A 213 -2.15 2.44 12.00
N VAL A 214 -2.73 3.55 11.53
CA VAL A 214 -2.33 4.18 10.25
C VAL A 214 -1.00 4.96 10.39
N GLU A 215 -0.72 5.53 11.57
CA GLU A 215 0.58 6.14 11.88
C GLU A 215 1.71 5.07 11.87
N ASN A 216 1.45 3.89 12.44
CA ASN A 216 2.38 2.75 12.43
C ASN A 216 2.57 2.19 11.01
N LEU A 217 1.51 2.10 10.20
CA LEU A 217 1.60 1.75 8.78
C LEU A 217 2.50 2.74 8.02
N LEU A 218 2.24 4.04 8.12
CA LEU A 218 3.01 5.09 7.45
C LEU A 218 4.47 5.14 7.93
N SER A 219 4.73 4.76 9.17
CA SER A 219 6.09 4.58 9.71
C SER A 219 6.77 3.33 9.12
N SER A 220 6.08 2.19 9.08
CA SER A 220 6.62 0.96 8.47
C SER A 220 6.86 1.08 6.96
N LEU A 221 6.17 1.99 6.26
CA LEU A 221 6.43 2.34 4.86
C LEU A 221 7.64 3.30 4.70
N LYS A 222 8.08 3.92 5.80
CA LYS A 222 9.23 4.85 5.85
C LYS A 222 10.53 4.25 6.37
N ASP A 223 10.46 3.13 7.10
CA ASP A 223 11.64 2.41 7.62
C ASP A 223 12.44 1.65 6.53
N TRP A 224 12.46 2.16 5.29
CA TRP A 224 13.05 1.51 4.11
C TRP A 224 14.59 1.47 4.11
N ALA A 225 15.27 1.93 5.16
CA ALA A 225 16.73 2.05 5.22
C ALA A 225 17.37 1.47 6.49
N VAL A 226 16.63 0.69 7.30
CA VAL A 226 17.17 0.03 8.49
C VAL A 226 17.53 -1.42 8.17
N PRO A 227 18.80 -1.76 7.84
CA PRO A 227 19.25 -3.14 7.85
C PRO A 227 19.05 -3.71 9.27
N PRO A 228 18.63 -4.98 9.42
CA PRO A 228 18.28 -5.53 10.73
C PRO A 228 19.54 -5.70 11.59
N SER A 229 19.81 -4.71 12.45
CA SER A 229 20.87 -4.73 13.46
C SER A 229 20.60 -5.69 14.62
N ASP A 230 19.37 -6.20 14.72
CA ASP A 230 18.92 -7.16 15.71
C ASP A 230 17.88 -8.11 15.07
N ALA A 231 18.13 -9.41 15.13
CA ALA A 231 17.25 -10.45 14.62
C ALA A 231 16.12 -10.84 15.61
N THR A 232 16.14 -10.30 16.83
CA THR A 232 15.17 -10.59 17.90
C THR A 232 14.03 -9.58 18.01
N ARG A 233 14.16 -8.39 17.40
CA ARG A 233 13.06 -7.41 17.31
C ARG A 233 11.90 -7.97 16.47
N PRO A 234 10.67 -8.09 17.02
CA PRO A 234 9.54 -8.62 16.28
C PRO A 234 9.15 -7.69 15.13
N VAL A 235 8.74 -8.30 14.01
CA VAL A 235 8.36 -7.56 12.80
C VAL A 235 6.95 -6.98 12.99
N VAL A 236 6.79 -5.67 12.77
CA VAL A 236 5.48 -5.08 12.44
C VAL A 236 5.11 -5.58 11.03
N ALA A 237 4.45 -6.73 10.97
CA ALA A 237 4.19 -7.47 9.72
C ALA A 237 2.99 -6.88 8.94
N GLY A 238 3.11 -5.61 8.55
CA GLY A 238 2.06 -4.77 7.96
C GLY A 238 1.58 -5.11 6.54
N TRP A 239 1.62 -6.38 6.14
CA TRP A 239 0.91 -6.90 4.95
C TRP A 239 0.21 -8.22 5.33
N ALA A 240 -0.91 -8.07 6.06
CA ALA A 240 -1.92 -9.06 6.42
C ALA A 240 -1.46 -10.32 7.20
N SER A 241 -1.84 -10.41 8.48
CA SER A 241 -2.42 -11.62 9.13
C SER A 241 -2.70 -11.42 10.63
N PRO A 242 -3.94 -11.05 11.03
CA PRO A 242 -4.34 -10.95 12.43
C PRO A 242 -5.05 -12.22 12.95
N ILE A 243 -4.47 -13.41 12.74
CA ILE A 243 -5.08 -14.67 13.21
C ILE A 243 -4.05 -15.57 13.92
N LEU A 244 -4.13 -15.57 15.25
CA LEU A 244 -3.70 -16.70 16.10
C LEU A 244 -4.96 -17.23 16.81
N PRO A 245 -5.49 -18.41 16.42
CA PRO A 245 -6.52 -19.08 17.21
C PRO A 245 -5.89 -19.81 18.41
N PRO A 246 -6.66 -20.16 19.44
CA PRO A 246 -6.20 -21.10 20.46
C PRO A 246 -5.87 -22.47 19.84
N ARG A 247 -4.99 -23.24 20.49
CA ARG A 247 -4.49 -24.53 19.99
C ARG A 247 -5.61 -25.59 19.88
N SER A 248 -5.78 -26.22 18.71
CA SER A 248 -5.70 -27.71 18.56
C SER A 248 -6.09 -28.25 17.16
N SER A 249 -5.45 -29.37 16.79
CA SER A 249 -5.94 -30.50 15.96
C SER A 249 -6.28 -30.37 14.44
N THR A 250 -5.52 -31.12 13.61
CA THR A 250 -5.94 -32.16 12.61
C THR A 250 -7.10 -31.89 11.60
N TYR A 251 -7.09 -32.31 10.32
CA TYR A 251 -6.23 -33.20 9.50
C TYR A 251 -6.55 -33.03 7.98
N ALA A 252 -5.61 -33.38 7.07
CA ALA A 252 -5.82 -33.77 5.65
C ALA A 252 -6.60 -32.82 4.68
N SER A 253 -6.55 -32.95 3.34
CA SER A 253 -5.55 -33.52 2.41
C SER A 253 -5.73 -32.91 1.00
N ARG A 254 -4.70 -32.96 0.14
CA ARG A 254 -4.77 -32.55 -1.30
C ARG A 254 -5.54 -33.61 -2.14
N SER A 255 -5.99 -33.33 -3.37
CA SER A 255 -5.15 -33.34 -4.59
C SER A 255 -5.89 -32.86 -5.88
N PRO A 256 -5.19 -32.61 -7.01
CA PRO A 256 -5.65 -31.74 -8.12
C PRO A 256 -5.94 -32.49 -9.44
N VAL A 257 -6.06 -31.79 -10.60
CA VAL A 257 -5.34 -32.08 -11.89
C VAL A 257 -5.69 -31.14 -13.09
N THR A 258 -4.65 -30.48 -13.65
CA THR A 258 -4.35 -29.96 -15.03
C THR A 258 -5.35 -29.32 -16.02
N HIS A 259 -4.88 -28.23 -16.69
CA HIS A 259 -5.17 -27.85 -18.10
C HIS A 259 -4.12 -28.45 -19.08
N PRO A 260 -4.33 -28.52 -20.42
CA PRO A 260 -4.02 -27.43 -21.41
C PRO A 260 -5.15 -27.29 -22.48
N SER A 261 -5.10 -26.65 -23.66
CA SER A 261 -4.14 -25.89 -24.53
C SER A 261 -4.90 -24.65 -25.12
N ASN A 262 -4.39 -23.55 -25.70
CA ASN A 262 -3.29 -23.17 -26.63
C ASN A 262 -3.55 -23.47 -28.14
N GLU A 263 -3.82 -22.44 -28.98
CA GLU A 263 -2.91 -21.94 -30.06
C GLU A 263 -3.46 -20.79 -30.94
N ASN A 264 -2.59 -20.21 -31.79
CA ASN A 264 -2.73 -19.05 -32.71
C ASN A 264 -2.85 -19.58 -34.19
N PRO A 265 -2.71 -18.85 -35.36
CA PRO A 265 -2.05 -17.54 -35.61
C PRO A 265 -2.52 -16.63 -36.81
N SER A 266 -1.80 -15.50 -36.98
CA SER A 266 -1.30 -14.91 -38.26
C SER A 266 -2.17 -14.03 -39.21
N GLY A 267 -1.48 -13.12 -39.94
CA GLY A 267 -1.97 -12.42 -41.14
C GLY A 267 -2.18 -10.89 -41.00
N GLY A 268 -1.60 -9.98 -41.79
CA GLY A 268 -0.39 -10.11 -42.63
C GLY A 268 -0.38 -9.42 -44.00
N ARG A 269 -0.45 -8.07 -44.06
CA ARG A 269 0.16 -7.22 -45.12
C ARG A 269 0.18 -5.75 -44.71
#